data_AF-A0A6N9P1E4-F1
#
_entry.id   AF-A0A6N9P1E4-F1
#
_cell.length_a   1.000
_cell.length_b   1.000
_cell.length_c   1.000
_cell.angle_alpha   90.00
_cell.angle_beta   90.00
_cell.angle_gamma   90.00
#
_symmetry.space_group_name_H-M   'P 1'
#
loop_
_entity.id
_entity.type
_entity.pdbx_description
1 polymer ?
#
loop_
_entity_poly.entity_id
_entity_poly.type
_entity_poly.pdbx_seq_one_letter_code
_entity_poly.pdbx_strand_id
1 'polypeptide(L)'
;MNADQYLKEISARVHWKFSRQDADEIVDDYKALLTDAESRTDDFVSALGTPSEAVRHLEAPSGYRLWLAACILMLSCVALLFLNLHFSSQNRHLLAVLLVPGFITPIIWFWLTENGYRYHKPPSPAILALLSLMAAAVCLECLLFKSVGRSLSQQTAKLLYFLLQIAGGFSLLAGAAGVILAKLRDRRWRAVYTAAITTLAVSAFLCSILRSMSLDLSVASWWIPYLWRFVLIACAGTFATLFSLC
;
A
#
# COMPACT_ATOMS: atom_id res chain seq x y z
N MET A 1 -7.76 -24.78 -21.67
CA MET A 1 -7.80 -23.48 -20.99
C MET A 1 -8.69 -22.57 -21.81
N ASN A 2 -9.71 -21.94 -21.23
CA ASN A 2 -10.66 -21.12 -21.99
C ASN A 2 -10.02 -19.78 -22.39
N ALA A 3 -10.48 -19.17 -23.48
CA ALA A 3 -9.97 -17.89 -23.99
C ALA A 3 -10.00 -16.77 -22.93
N ASP A 4 -11.08 -16.69 -22.13
CA ASP A 4 -11.20 -15.73 -21.03
C ASP A 4 -10.15 -15.95 -19.92
N GLN A 5 -9.86 -17.21 -19.60
CA GLN A 5 -8.86 -17.56 -18.60
C GLN A 5 -7.46 -17.21 -19.10
N TYR A 6 -7.19 -17.46 -20.39
CA TYR A 6 -5.94 -17.11 -21.05
C TYR A 6 -5.71 -15.58 -21.02
N LEU A 7 -6.72 -14.79 -21.42
CA LEU A 7 -6.65 -13.33 -21.40
C LEU A 7 -6.42 -12.78 -19.99
N LYS A 8 -7.08 -13.36 -18.98
CA LYS A 8 -6.90 -12.93 -17.59
C LYS A 8 -5.46 -13.16 -17.10
N GLU A 9 -4.87 -14.30 -17.46
CA GLU A 9 -3.48 -14.61 -17.09
C GLU A 9 -2.46 -13.73 -17.83
N ILE A 10 -2.64 -13.52 -19.15
CA ILE A 10 -1.79 -12.60 -19.92
C ILE A 10 -1.90 -11.20 -19.36
N SER A 11 -3.12 -10.71 -19.14
CA SER A 11 -3.36 -9.37 -18.60
C SER A 11 -2.60 -9.16 -17.31
N ALA A 12 -2.67 -10.09 -16.35
CA ALA A 12 -1.93 -9.97 -15.09
C ALA A 12 -0.40 -9.92 -15.29
N ARG A 13 0.15 -10.76 -16.18
CA ARG A 13 1.60 -10.83 -16.42
C ARG A 13 2.13 -9.61 -17.17
N VAL A 14 1.42 -9.15 -18.18
CA VAL A 14 1.79 -7.98 -18.97
C VAL A 14 1.73 -6.72 -18.10
N HIS A 15 0.65 -6.53 -17.33
CA HIS A 15 0.52 -5.41 -16.40
C HIS A 15 1.58 -5.38 -15.32
N TRP A 16 2.07 -6.55 -14.88
CA TRP A 16 3.18 -6.63 -13.95
C TRP A 16 4.51 -6.18 -14.56
N LYS A 17 4.74 -6.52 -15.85
CA LYS A 17 6.03 -6.34 -16.53
C LYS A 17 6.19 -4.97 -17.22
N PHE A 18 5.12 -4.46 -17.83
CA PHE A 18 5.14 -3.27 -18.69
C PHE A 18 4.52 -2.04 -18.00
N SER A 19 4.59 -0.88 -18.66
CA SER A 19 3.81 0.30 -18.24
C SER A 19 2.31 0.02 -18.43
N ARG A 20 1.44 0.84 -17.83
CA ARG A 20 -0.01 0.62 -17.94
C ARG A 20 -0.49 0.74 -19.39
N GLN A 21 0.03 1.73 -20.11
CA GLN A 21 -0.34 1.98 -21.49
C GLN A 21 0.07 0.82 -22.40
N ASP A 22 1.36 0.45 -22.39
CA ASP A 22 1.85 -0.66 -23.21
C ASP A 22 1.13 -1.97 -22.86
N ALA A 23 0.79 -2.16 -21.57
CA ALA A 23 0.11 -3.37 -21.13
C ALA A 23 -1.33 -3.47 -21.67
N ASP A 24 -2.08 -2.37 -21.68
CA ASP A 24 -3.42 -2.35 -22.24
C ASP A 24 -3.38 -2.54 -23.77
N GLU A 25 -2.42 -1.91 -24.47
CA GLU A 25 -2.22 -2.10 -25.92
C GLU A 25 -1.94 -3.57 -26.27
N ILE A 26 -1.01 -4.22 -25.56
CA ILE A 26 -0.71 -5.65 -25.76
C ILE A 26 -1.94 -6.51 -25.46
N VAL A 27 -2.70 -6.21 -24.40
CA VAL A 27 -3.90 -7.00 -24.05
C VAL A 27 -4.97 -6.86 -25.13
N ASP A 28 -5.16 -5.67 -25.69
CA ASP A 28 -6.11 -5.43 -26.77
C ASP A 28 -5.69 -6.15 -28.06
N ASP A 29 -4.40 -6.20 -28.38
CA ASP A 29 -3.87 -7.00 -29.50
C ASP A 29 -4.18 -8.49 -29.32
N TYR A 30 -3.90 -9.05 -28.13
CA TYR A 30 -4.23 -10.46 -27.83
C TYR A 30 -5.72 -10.73 -27.87
N LYS A 31 -6.55 -9.79 -27.42
CA LYS A 31 -8.01 -9.89 -27.47
C LYS A 31 -8.51 -9.90 -28.92
N ALA A 32 -7.95 -9.05 -29.79
CA ALA A 32 -8.28 -9.03 -31.21
C ALA A 32 -7.88 -10.36 -31.89
N LEU A 33 -6.68 -10.86 -31.61
CA LEU A 33 -6.20 -12.15 -32.12
C LEU A 33 -7.11 -13.32 -31.70
N LEU A 34 -7.54 -13.35 -30.43
CA LEU A 34 -8.44 -14.38 -29.93
C LEU A 34 -9.84 -14.27 -30.53
N THR A 35 -10.34 -13.05 -30.76
CA THR A 35 -11.66 -12.82 -31.38
C THR A 35 -11.66 -13.26 -32.86
N ASP A 36 -10.59 -12.97 -33.61
CA ASP A 36 -10.42 -13.43 -34.99
C ASP A 36 -10.25 -14.97 -35.05
N ALA A 37 -9.52 -15.54 -34.09
CA ALA A 37 -9.30 -16.97 -34.02
C ALA A 37 -10.54 -17.78 -33.65
N GLU A 38 -11.38 -17.29 -32.73
CA GLU A 38 -12.66 -17.91 -32.36
C GLU A 38 -13.60 -17.99 -33.58
N SER A 39 -13.46 -17.07 -34.54
CA SER A 39 -14.19 -17.13 -35.82
C SER A 39 -13.63 -18.13 -36.83
N ARG A 40 -12.39 -18.60 -36.66
CA ARG A 40 -11.66 -19.43 -37.64
C ARG A 40 -11.44 -20.87 -37.22
N THR A 41 -11.18 -21.20 -35.95
CA THR A 41 -11.02 -22.61 -35.46
C THR A 41 -10.89 -22.71 -33.92
N ASP A 42 -11.42 -23.78 -33.30
CA ASP A 42 -11.35 -24.03 -31.85
C ASP A 42 -9.92 -24.30 -31.30
N ASP A 43 -8.95 -24.68 -32.14
CA ASP A 43 -7.62 -25.12 -31.71
C ASP A 43 -6.56 -23.99 -31.56
N PHE A 44 -6.89 -22.74 -31.86
CA PHE A 44 -5.90 -21.64 -31.90
C PHE A 44 -5.28 -21.31 -30.53
N VAL A 45 -6.01 -21.53 -29.43
CA VAL A 45 -5.48 -21.35 -28.06
C VAL A 45 -4.32 -22.31 -27.78
N SER A 46 -4.30 -23.49 -28.43
CA SER A 46 -3.17 -24.44 -28.31
C SER A 46 -1.94 -23.97 -29.10
N ALA A 47 -2.15 -23.26 -30.22
CA ALA A 47 -1.09 -22.75 -31.09
C ALA A 47 -0.38 -21.50 -30.52
N LEU A 48 -1.08 -20.69 -29.72
CA LEU A 48 -0.55 -19.52 -29.03
C LEU A 48 0.45 -19.86 -27.89
N GLY A 49 0.59 -21.14 -27.54
CA GLY A 49 1.50 -21.61 -26.49
C GLY A 49 1.08 -21.16 -25.08
N THR A 50 1.99 -21.27 -24.11
CA THR A 50 1.66 -20.85 -22.74
C THR A 50 1.72 -19.33 -22.59
N PRO A 51 0.83 -18.70 -21.80
CA PRO A 51 0.84 -17.25 -21.59
C PRO A 51 2.17 -16.75 -20.99
N SER A 52 2.95 -17.61 -20.33
CA SER A 52 4.33 -17.34 -19.89
C SER A 52 5.29 -17.11 -21.04
N GLU A 53 5.26 -17.99 -22.03
CA GLU A 53 6.21 -17.97 -23.15
C GLU A 53 5.91 -16.77 -24.03
N ALA A 54 4.63 -16.52 -24.31
CA ALA A 54 4.16 -15.34 -25.03
C ALA A 54 4.71 -14.03 -24.44
N VAL A 55 4.57 -13.83 -23.13
CA VAL A 55 5.06 -12.62 -22.44
C VAL A 55 6.59 -12.59 -22.29
N ARG A 56 7.26 -13.75 -22.30
CA ARG A 56 8.72 -13.84 -22.25
C ARG A 56 9.37 -13.40 -23.57
N HIS A 57 8.71 -13.66 -24.70
CA HIS A 57 9.17 -13.22 -26.02
C HIS A 57 9.04 -11.71 -26.24
N LEU A 58 8.14 -11.05 -25.51
CA LEU A 58 8.10 -9.59 -25.45
C LEU A 58 9.35 -9.09 -24.72
N GLU A 59 10.17 -8.29 -25.40
CA GLU A 59 11.43 -7.78 -24.87
C GLU A 59 11.23 -7.13 -23.48
N ALA A 60 12.08 -7.47 -22.52
CA ALA A 60 11.93 -6.97 -21.16
C ALA A 60 12.43 -5.52 -21.08
N PRO A 61 11.56 -4.52 -20.81
CA PRO A 61 12.00 -3.15 -20.74
C PRO A 61 12.91 -2.98 -19.51
N SER A 62 13.93 -2.13 -19.63
CA SER A 62 14.77 -1.69 -18.51
C SER A 62 13.95 -1.23 -17.30
N GLY A 63 12.73 -0.71 -17.55
CA GLY A 63 11.75 -0.34 -16.53
C GLY A 63 11.28 -1.47 -15.62
N TYR A 64 11.28 -2.74 -16.05
CA TYR A 64 10.83 -3.85 -15.19
C TYR A 64 11.76 -4.08 -13.98
N ARG A 65 13.08 -3.98 -14.19
CA ARG A 65 14.06 -4.12 -13.10
C ARG A 65 13.96 -2.96 -12.11
N LEU A 66 13.74 -1.74 -12.62
CA LEU A 66 13.56 -0.56 -11.78
C LEU A 66 12.25 -0.64 -10.98
N TRP A 67 11.18 -1.18 -11.58
CA TRP A 67 9.92 -1.47 -10.89
C TRP A 67 10.13 -2.45 -9.73
N LEU A 68 10.83 -3.57 -9.98
CA LEU A 68 11.10 -4.55 -8.92
C LEU A 68 11.88 -3.93 -7.76
N ALA A 69 12.88 -3.08 -8.04
CA ALA A 69 13.61 -2.37 -7.01
C ALA A 69 12.71 -1.43 -6.20
N ALA A 70 11.84 -0.65 -6.86
CA ALA A 70 10.86 0.21 -6.20
C ALA A 70 9.84 -0.59 -5.37
N CYS A 71 9.35 -1.71 -5.89
CA CYS A 71 8.43 -2.61 -5.22
C CYS A 71 9.05 -3.23 -3.96
N ILE A 72 10.28 -3.75 -4.06
CA ILE A 72 11.03 -4.29 -2.92
C ILE A 72 11.26 -3.20 -1.88
N LEU A 73 11.65 -1.99 -2.29
CA LEU A 73 11.81 -0.87 -1.38
C LEU A 73 10.50 -0.55 -0.64
N MET A 74 9.38 -0.45 -1.37
CA MET A 74 8.08 -0.16 -0.80
C MET A 74 7.61 -1.23 0.22
N LEU A 75 7.77 -2.51 -0.14
CA LEU A 75 7.44 -3.63 0.75
C LEU A 75 8.36 -3.67 1.97
N SER A 76 9.65 -3.40 1.78
CA SER A 76 10.62 -3.33 2.88
C SER A 76 10.28 -2.22 3.87
N CYS A 77 9.81 -1.06 3.40
CA CYS A 77 9.39 0.03 4.27
C CYS A 77 8.25 -0.38 5.20
N VAL A 78 7.20 -1.01 4.65
CA VAL A 78 6.05 -1.48 5.43
C VAL A 78 6.47 -2.60 6.39
N ALA A 79 7.25 -3.57 5.92
CA ALA A 79 7.73 -4.68 6.75
C ALA A 79 8.62 -4.20 7.91
N LEU A 80 9.58 -3.31 7.65
CA LEU A 80 10.49 -2.79 8.66
C LEU A 80 9.77 -1.90 9.68
N LEU A 81 8.78 -1.10 9.26
CA LEU A 81 7.95 -0.35 10.19
C LEU A 81 7.12 -1.31 11.08
N PHE A 82 6.61 -2.41 10.52
CA PHE A 82 5.85 -3.41 11.30
C PHE A 82 6.75 -4.13 12.31
N LEU A 83 7.97 -4.49 11.89
CA LEU A 83 8.96 -5.04 12.80
C LEU A 83 9.30 -4.05 13.92
N ASN A 84 9.47 -2.76 13.60
CA ASN A 84 9.72 -1.72 14.59
C ASN A 84 8.55 -1.55 15.58
N LEU A 85 7.30 -1.78 15.17
CA LEU A 85 6.15 -1.83 16.09
C LEU A 85 6.29 -2.98 17.11
N HIS A 86 6.77 -4.15 16.67
CA HIS A 86 6.86 -5.33 17.53
C HIS A 86 8.09 -5.31 18.45
N PHE A 87 9.23 -4.82 17.96
CA PHE A 87 10.48 -4.80 18.72
C PHE A 87 10.38 -4.01 20.03
N SER A 88 10.96 -4.58 21.09
CA SER A 88 10.99 -3.96 22.42
C SER A 88 11.77 -2.63 22.43
N SER A 89 12.92 -2.61 21.74
CA SER A 89 13.72 -1.40 21.54
C SER A 89 13.35 -0.72 20.23
N GLN A 90 12.44 0.25 20.31
CA GLN A 90 11.96 0.95 19.12
C GLN A 90 12.88 2.10 18.74
N ASN A 91 13.28 2.16 17.47
CA ASN A 91 14.15 3.21 16.96
C ASN A 91 13.32 4.29 16.25
N ARG A 92 13.19 5.47 16.88
CA ARG A 92 12.41 6.59 16.35
C ARG A 92 13.02 7.19 15.07
N HIS A 93 14.35 7.13 14.92
CA HIS A 93 15.03 7.61 13.72
C HIS A 93 14.76 6.68 12.54
N LEU A 94 14.74 5.36 12.78
CA LEU A 94 14.39 4.36 11.77
C LEU A 94 12.98 4.62 11.21
N LEU A 95 12.02 4.94 12.08
CA LEU A 95 10.65 5.29 11.67
C LEU A 95 10.65 6.48 10.69
N ALA A 96 11.34 7.57 11.03
CA ALA A 96 11.42 8.76 10.17
C ALA A 96 12.13 8.47 8.84
N VAL A 97 13.25 7.72 8.88
CA VAL A 97 14.04 7.35 7.70
C VAL A 97 13.26 6.45 6.75
N LEU A 98 12.38 5.57 7.25
CA LEU A 98 11.53 4.71 6.42
C LEU A 98 10.31 5.43 5.85
N LEU A 99 9.78 6.42 6.55
CA LEU A 99 8.58 7.16 6.15
C LEU A 99 8.79 7.95 4.84
N VAL A 100 9.96 8.60 4.73
CA VAL A 100 10.31 9.45 3.58
C VAL A 100 10.34 8.66 2.25
N PRO A 101 11.16 7.60 2.09
CA PRO A 101 11.16 6.80 0.88
C PRO A 101 9.83 6.06 0.70
N GLY A 102 9.15 5.67 1.79
CA GLY A 102 7.83 5.04 1.74
C GLY A 102 6.77 5.93 1.08
N PHE A 103 6.76 7.24 1.33
CA PHE A 103 5.83 8.15 0.65
C PHE A 103 6.31 8.57 -0.75
N ILE A 104 7.60 8.83 -0.91
CA ILE A 104 8.13 9.41 -2.15
C ILE A 104 8.15 8.38 -3.29
N THR A 105 8.57 7.15 -3.02
CA THR A 105 8.74 6.10 -4.04
C THR A 105 7.47 5.82 -4.86
N PRO A 106 6.30 5.52 -4.25
CA PRO A 106 5.08 5.28 -5.03
C PRO A 106 4.66 6.51 -5.84
N ILE A 107 4.81 7.71 -5.27
CA ILE A 107 4.40 8.95 -5.94
C ILE A 107 5.25 9.16 -7.19
N ILE A 108 6.58 9.15 -7.05
CA ILE A 108 7.51 9.37 -8.17
C ILE A 108 7.36 8.29 -9.22
N TRP A 109 7.29 7.01 -8.82
CA TRP A 109 7.19 5.90 -9.76
C TRP A 109 5.96 6.06 -10.67
N PHE A 110 4.77 6.15 -10.08
CA PHE A 110 3.53 6.23 -10.84
C PHE A 110 3.38 7.57 -11.57
N TRP A 111 3.97 8.65 -11.05
CA TRP A 111 4.02 9.92 -11.77
C TRP A 111 4.88 9.81 -13.03
N LEU A 112 6.03 9.14 -12.99
CA LEU A 112 6.89 8.98 -14.18
C LEU A 112 6.33 7.99 -15.20
N THR A 113 5.72 6.89 -14.75
CA THR A 113 5.31 5.81 -15.66
C THR A 113 3.89 5.94 -16.20
N GLU A 114 3.02 6.71 -15.54
CA GLU A 114 1.60 6.81 -15.89
C GLU A 114 1.12 8.25 -16.02
N ASN A 115 2.04 9.19 -16.21
CA ASN A 115 1.66 10.57 -16.51
C ASN A 115 0.84 10.61 -17.80
N GLY A 116 -0.37 11.17 -17.74
CA GLY A 116 -1.25 11.26 -18.90
C GLY A 116 -2.20 10.07 -19.10
N TYR A 117 -2.02 8.94 -18.41
CA TYR A 117 -2.99 7.83 -18.47
C TYR A 117 -4.28 8.20 -17.71
N ARG A 118 -5.43 8.11 -18.39
CA ARG A 118 -6.74 8.49 -17.84
C ARG A 118 -7.57 7.28 -17.47
N TYR A 119 -7.86 7.14 -16.18
CA TYR A 119 -8.78 6.14 -15.67
C TYR A 119 -10.23 6.57 -15.88
N HIS A 120 -10.96 5.85 -16.72
CA HIS A 120 -12.37 6.10 -17.01
C HIS A 120 -13.32 5.55 -15.93
N LYS A 121 -12.86 4.58 -15.14
CA LYS A 121 -13.68 3.96 -14.08
C LYS A 121 -13.51 4.72 -12.76
N PRO A 122 -14.59 4.86 -11.96
CA PRO A 122 -14.49 5.41 -10.62
C PRO A 122 -13.63 4.51 -9.71
N PRO A 123 -13.07 5.05 -8.61
CA PRO A 123 -12.31 4.25 -7.66
C PRO A 123 -13.16 3.10 -7.13
N SER A 124 -12.56 1.91 -7.01
CA SER A 124 -13.30 0.75 -6.49
C SER A 124 -13.80 1.02 -5.07
N PRO A 125 -15.01 0.55 -4.70
CA PRO A 125 -15.55 0.74 -3.35
C PRO A 125 -14.66 0.13 -2.27
N ALA A 126 -13.89 -0.90 -2.62
CA ALA A 126 -12.90 -1.52 -1.74
C ALA A 126 -11.80 -0.54 -1.30
N ILE A 127 -11.31 0.33 -2.20
CA ILE A 127 -10.31 1.35 -1.83
C ILE A 127 -10.92 2.30 -0.80
N LEU A 128 -12.12 2.81 -1.05
CA LEU A 128 -12.80 3.75 -0.14
C LEU A 128 -13.08 3.11 1.23
N ALA A 129 -13.51 1.85 1.25
CA ALA A 129 -13.75 1.10 2.48
C ALA A 129 -12.46 0.85 3.29
N LEU A 130 -11.35 0.53 2.61
CA LEU A 130 -10.05 0.34 3.27
C LEU A 130 -9.52 1.67 3.84
N LEU A 131 -9.64 2.75 3.08
CA LEU A 131 -9.23 4.08 3.53
C LEU A 131 -10.05 4.56 4.71
N SER A 132 -11.37 4.37 4.68
CA SER A 132 -12.24 4.75 5.81
C SER A 132 -11.96 3.91 7.05
N LEU A 133 -11.71 2.60 6.89
CA LEU A 133 -11.34 1.71 7.99
C LEU A 133 -10.01 2.13 8.64
N MET A 134 -8.99 2.45 7.84
CA MET A 134 -7.70 2.94 8.35
C MET A 134 -7.82 4.29 9.04
N ALA A 135 -8.58 5.23 8.46
CA ALA A 135 -8.84 6.52 9.08
C ALA A 135 -9.58 6.37 10.43
N ALA A 136 -10.56 5.47 10.48
CA ALA A 136 -11.28 5.15 11.72
C ALA A 136 -10.35 4.53 12.77
N ALA A 137 -9.44 3.63 12.36
CA ALA A 137 -8.44 3.04 13.26
C ALA A 137 -7.52 4.12 13.88
N VAL A 138 -6.94 5.00 13.06
CA VAL A 138 -6.09 6.11 13.54
C VAL A 138 -6.86 7.06 14.47
N CYS A 139 -8.12 7.36 14.14
CA CYS A 139 -8.98 8.19 14.99
C CYS A 139 -9.23 7.52 16.35
N LEU A 140 -9.55 6.22 16.35
CA LEU A 140 -9.79 5.45 17.56
C LEU A 140 -8.53 5.34 18.43
N GLU A 141 -7.37 5.10 17.83
CA GLU A 141 -6.06 5.11 18.52
C GLU A 141 -5.81 6.47 19.19
N CYS A 142 -6.09 7.58 18.51
CA CYS A 142 -5.94 8.92 19.06
C CYS A 142 -6.88 9.18 20.25
N LEU A 143 -8.14 8.76 20.14
CA LEU A 143 -9.14 8.92 21.22
C LEU A 143 -8.74 8.10 22.45
N LEU A 144 -8.30 6.86 22.25
CA LEU A 144 -7.83 5.99 23.33
C LEU A 144 -6.54 6.51 23.96
N PHE A 145 -5.57 7.00 23.17
CA PHE A 145 -4.34 7.60 23.68
C PHE A 145 -4.63 8.84 24.56
N LYS A 146 -5.53 9.71 24.11
CA LYS A 146 -6.01 10.85 24.91
C LYS A 146 -6.71 10.40 26.19
N SER A 147 -7.48 9.32 26.12
CA SER A 147 -8.15 8.74 27.29
C SER A 147 -7.14 8.20 28.31
N VAL A 148 -6.11 7.47 27.87
CA VAL A 148 -4.99 7.00 28.72
C VAL A 148 -4.23 8.18 29.33
N GLY A 149 -4.01 9.25 28.56
CA GLY A 149 -3.36 10.46 29.06
C GLY A 149 -4.16 11.21 30.13
N ARG A 150 -5.50 11.12 30.11
CA ARG A 150 -6.39 11.76 31.09
C ARG A 150 -6.69 10.90 32.30
N SER A 151 -6.93 9.62 32.07
CA SER A 151 -7.21 8.62 33.09
C SER A 151 -6.22 7.49 32.90
N LEU A 152 -5.29 7.31 33.84
CA LEU A 152 -4.30 6.21 33.83
C LEU A 152 -4.97 4.85 34.11
N SER A 153 -6.09 4.56 33.44
CA SER A 153 -6.77 3.28 33.51
C SER A 153 -5.95 2.22 32.79
N GLN A 154 -5.54 1.21 33.54
CA GLN A 154 -4.78 0.08 33.00
C GLN A 154 -5.58 -0.68 31.92
N GLN A 155 -6.92 -0.73 32.04
CA GLN A 155 -7.78 -1.37 31.05
C GLN A 155 -7.75 -0.63 29.72
N THR A 156 -7.83 0.70 29.73
CA THR A 156 -7.77 1.54 28.52
C THR A 156 -6.41 1.44 27.84
N ALA A 157 -5.32 1.38 28.63
CA ALA A 157 -3.97 1.19 28.09
C ALA A 157 -3.79 -0.17 27.40
N LYS A 158 -4.33 -1.26 27.99
CA LYS A 158 -4.33 -2.59 27.37
C LYS A 158 -5.13 -2.62 26.07
N LEU A 159 -6.31 -1.99 26.07
CA LEU A 159 -7.15 -1.89 24.87
C LEU A 159 -6.45 -1.12 23.76
N LEU A 160 -5.84 0.03 24.08
CA LEU A 160 -5.04 0.81 23.13
C LEU A 160 -3.90 -0.03 22.56
N TYR A 161 -3.13 -0.71 23.41
CA TYR A 161 -2.03 -1.57 22.95
C TYR A 161 -2.50 -2.67 21.99
N PHE A 162 -3.61 -3.34 22.32
CA PHE A 162 -4.20 -4.37 21.46
C PHE A 162 -4.62 -3.81 20.11
N LEU A 163 -5.27 -2.63 20.11
CA LEU A 163 -5.69 -1.95 18.89
C LEU A 163 -4.50 -1.59 17.99
N LEU A 164 -3.41 -1.04 18.57
CA LEU A 164 -2.19 -0.69 17.84
C LEU A 164 -1.58 -1.92 17.12
N GLN A 165 -1.60 -3.09 17.76
CA GLN A 165 -1.09 -4.33 17.16
C GLN A 165 -1.97 -4.84 16.01
N ILE A 166 -3.29 -4.82 16.18
CA ILE A 166 -4.23 -5.24 15.13
C ILE A 166 -4.20 -4.28 13.94
N ALA A 167 -4.27 -2.97 14.19
CA ALA A 167 -4.20 -1.95 13.14
C ALA A 167 -2.85 -2.04 12.40
N GLY A 168 -1.77 -2.28 13.13
CA GLY A 168 -0.44 -2.55 12.57
C GLY A 168 -0.43 -3.78 11.63
N GLY A 169 -0.90 -4.93 12.11
CA GLY A 169 -0.95 -6.16 11.30
C GLY A 169 -1.84 -6.03 10.07
N PHE A 170 -3.01 -5.40 10.22
CA PHE A 170 -3.90 -5.11 9.10
C PHE A 170 -3.25 -4.20 8.05
N SER A 171 -2.56 -3.15 8.51
CA SER A 171 -1.88 -2.20 7.63
C SER A 171 -0.71 -2.84 6.87
N LEU A 172 0.01 -3.80 7.47
CA LEU A 172 1.03 -4.56 6.75
C LEU A 172 0.45 -5.28 5.53
N LEU A 173 -0.65 -6.01 5.72
CA LEU A 173 -1.31 -6.77 4.67
C LEU A 173 -1.91 -5.84 3.61
N ALA A 174 -2.61 -4.79 4.05
CA ALA A 174 -3.23 -3.83 3.15
C ALA A 174 -2.18 -3.01 2.36
N GLY A 175 -1.04 -2.69 2.97
CA GLY A 175 0.08 -2.03 2.30
C GLY A 175 0.69 -2.91 1.21
N ALA A 176 0.97 -4.18 1.52
CA ALA A 176 1.49 -5.13 0.53
C ALA A 176 0.51 -5.35 -0.63
N ALA A 177 -0.78 -5.54 -0.31
CA ALA A 177 -1.83 -5.64 -1.32
C ALA A 177 -1.95 -4.36 -2.14
N GLY A 178 -1.83 -3.19 -1.51
CA GLY A 178 -1.86 -1.87 -2.17
C GLY A 178 -0.79 -1.74 -3.25
N VAL A 179 0.45 -2.13 -2.98
CA VAL A 179 1.54 -2.09 -3.98
C VAL A 179 1.27 -3.02 -5.16
N ILE A 180 0.84 -4.25 -4.88
CA ILE A 180 0.58 -5.26 -5.91
C ILE A 180 -0.61 -4.85 -6.79
N LEU A 181 -1.71 -4.43 -6.15
CA LEU A 181 -2.94 -4.03 -6.84
C LEU A 181 -2.79 -2.69 -7.56
N ALA A 182 -1.88 -1.82 -7.11
CA ALA A 182 -1.54 -0.59 -7.82
C ALA A 182 -0.97 -0.88 -9.21
N LYS A 183 -0.12 -1.90 -9.30
CA LYS A 183 0.44 -2.33 -10.57
C LYS A 183 -0.55 -3.11 -11.44
N LEU A 184 -1.29 -4.04 -10.84
CA LEU A 184 -2.16 -4.96 -11.58
C LEU A 184 -3.50 -4.35 -12.02
N ARG A 185 -4.11 -3.50 -11.18
CA ARG A 185 -5.51 -3.07 -11.39
C ARG A 185 -5.65 -1.57 -11.65
N ASP A 186 -5.29 -0.75 -10.66
CA ASP A 186 -5.54 0.69 -10.69
C ASP A 186 -4.48 1.39 -9.82
N ARG A 187 -3.81 2.42 -10.35
CA ARG A 187 -2.81 3.19 -9.59
C ARG A 187 -3.33 3.71 -8.27
N ARG A 188 -4.64 3.95 -8.14
CA ARG A 188 -5.28 4.47 -6.92
C ARG A 188 -5.11 3.54 -5.71
N TRP A 189 -4.79 2.26 -5.90
CA TRP A 189 -4.39 1.36 -4.82
C TRP A 189 -3.09 1.82 -4.11
N ARG A 190 -2.30 2.71 -4.72
CA ARG A 190 -1.19 3.40 -4.05
C ARG A 190 -1.66 4.22 -2.84
N ALA A 191 -2.91 4.71 -2.85
CA ALA A 191 -3.50 5.41 -1.71
C ALA A 191 -3.70 4.46 -0.51
N VAL A 192 -4.07 3.20 -0.77
CA VAL A 192 -4.16 2.17 0.29
C VAL A 192 -2.78 1.90 0.88
N TYR A 193 -1.73 1.90 0.07
CA TYR A 193 -0.35 1.76 0.54
C TYR A 193 0.10 2.95 1.39
N THR A 194 -0.14 4.20 0.95
CA THR A 194 0.24 5.39 1.74
C THR A 194 -0.55 5.47 3.04
N ALA A 195 -1.84 5.13 3.02
CA ALA A 195 -2.68 5.06 4.23
C ALA A 195 -2.22 3.96 5.18
N ALA A 196 -1.79 2.80 4.65
CA ALA A 196 -1.22 1.72 5.43
C ALA A 196 0.08 2.15 6.13
N ILE A 197 1.04 2.76 5.41
CA ILE A 197 2.27 3.29 6.02
C ILE A 197 1.96 4.32 7.09
N THR A 198 0.99 5.21 6.84
CA THR A 198 0.59 6.24 7.80
C THR A 198 0.05 5.61 9.08
N THR A 199 -0.91 4.70 8.94
CA THR A 199 -1.50 3.97 10.08
C THR A 199 -0.41 3.24 10.85
N LEU A 200 0.45 2.49 10.16
CA LEU A 200 1.53 1.74 10.78
C LEU A 200 2.54 2.64 11.53
N ALA A 201 2.90 3.77 10.94
CA ALA A 201 3.81 4.74 11.55
C ALA A 201 3.19 5.40 12.78
N VAL A 202 1.90 5.74 12.73
CA VAL A 202 1.14 6.21 13.88
C VAL A 202 1.11 5.15 14.98
N SER A 203 0.74 3.91 14.64
CA SER A 203 0.65 2.83 15.62
C SER A 203 2.00 2.55 16.27
N ALA A 204 3.09 2.54 15.48
CA ALA A 204 4.46 2.37 15.97
C ALA A 204 4.89 3.55 16.87
N PHE A 205 4.60 4.79 16.48
CA PHE A 205 4.94 5.96 17.26
C PHE A 205 4.23 5.98 18.62
N LEU A 206 2.92 5.70 18.65
CA LEU A 206 2.15 5.63 19.90
C LEU A 206 2.62 4.47 20.78
N CYS A 207 2.91 3.31 20.19
CA CYS A 207 3.49 2.19 20.92
C CYS A 207 4.87 2.53 21.53
N SER A 208 5.69 3.33 20.84
CA SER A 208 6.99 3.82 21.35
C SER A 208 6.86 4.63 22.61
N ILE A 209 5.82 5.47 22.66
CA ILE A 209 5.53 6.30 23.82
C ILE A 209 5.11 5.41 24.98
N LEU A 210 4.15 4.50 24.76
CA LEU A 210 3.66 3.59 25.81
C LEU A 210 4.73 2.67 26.40
N ARG A 211 5.74 2.29 25.60
CA ARG A 211 6.87 1.47 26.06
C ARG A 211 8.01 2.28 26.67
N SER A 212 8.04 3.60 26.50
CA SER A 212 9.14 4.42 27.01
C SER A 212 9.05 4.58 28.53
N MET A 213 10.08 4.13 29.24
CA MET A 213 10.18 4.23 30.71
C MET A 213 10.40 5.67 31.22
N SER A 214 10.73 6.61 30.34
CA SER A 214 11.02 8.01 30.70
C SER A 214 9.78 8.91 30.68
N LEU A 215 8.57 8.34 30.73
CA LEU A 215 7.36 9.14 30.84
C LEU A 215 7.26 9.71 32.24
N ASP A 216 7.36 11.04 32.34
CA ASP A 216 7.06 11.74 33.58
C ASP A 216 5.54 11.77 33.79
N LEU A 217 4.99 10.62 34.18
CA LEU A 217 3.56 10.38 34.42
C LEU A 217 3.01 11.24 35.57
N SER A 218 3.88 11.92 36.31
CA SER A 218 3.53 12.85 37.38
C SER A 218 2.85 14.13 36.87
N VAL A 219 3.04 14.47 35.59
CA VAL A 219 2.47 15.68 34.97
C VAL A 219 1.17 15.32 34.23
N ALA A 220 0.04 15.90 34.66
CA ALA A 220 -1.29 15.66 34.09
C ALA A 220 -1.43 15.95 32.57
N SER A 221 -0.42 16.58 31.96
CA SER A 221 -0.35 16.98 30.55
C SER A 221 0.78 16.29 29.77
N TRP A 222 1.36 15.19 30.28
CA TRP A 222 2.48 14.48 29.65
C TRP A 222 2.23 14.11 28.16
N TRP A 223 0.98 13.89 27.77
CA TRP A 223 0.57 13.47 26.42
C TRP A 223 0.52 14.61 25.39
N ILE A 224 0.39 15.87 25.81
CA ILE A 224 0.25 17.05 24.92
C ILE A 224 1.40 17.22 23.93
N PRO A 225 2.69 17.19 24.33
CA PRO A 225 3.79 17.41 23.38
C PRO A 225 3.88 16.34 22.29
N TYR A 226 3.36 15.14 22.54
CA TYR A 226 3.36 14.04 21.57
C TYR A 226 2.25 14.18 20.52
N LEU A 227 1.15 14.87 20.85
CA LEU A 227 0.06 15.11 19.89
C LEU A 227 0.54 15.87 18.66
N TRP A 228 1.42 16.86 18.82
CA TRP A 228 1.90 17.64 17.69
C TRP A 228 2.61 16.77 16.66
N ARG A 229 3.47 15.85 17.13
CA ARG A 229 4.18 14.89 16.26
C ARG A 229 3.22 13.92 15.59
N PHE A 230 2.22 13.44 16.32
CA PHE A 230 1.14 12.63 15.76
C PHE A 230 0.40 13.37 14.63
N VAL A 231 0.00 14.62 14.87
CA VAL A 231 -0.71 15.45 13.88
C VAL A 231 0.14 15.63 12.63
N LEU A 232 1.45 15.86 12.77
CA LEU A 232 2.35 15.96 11.61
C LEU A 232 2.38 14.68 10.78
N ILE A 233 2.51 13.50 11.41
CA ILE A 233 2.51 12.21 10.70
C ILE A 233 1.16 11.97 10.01
N ALA A 234 0.07 12.23 10.73
CA ALA A 234 -1.28 12.06 10.20
C ALA A 234 -1.56 13.00 9.02
N CYS A 235 -1.21 14.29 9.12
CA CYS A 235 -1.39 15.26 8.05
C CYS A 235 -0.52 14.95 6.82
N ALA A 236 0.74 14.57 7.01
CA ALA A 236 1.60 14.16 5.90
C ALA A 236 1.03 12.93 5.18
N GLY A 237 0.56 11.95 5.96
CA GLY A 237 -0.02 10.73 5.44
C GLY A 237 -1.36 10.93 4.73
N THR A 238 -2.24 11.78 5.26
CA THR A 238 -3.51 12.11 4.60
C THR A 238 -3.27 12.86 3.30
N PHE A 239 -2.32 13.81 3.29
CA PHE A 239 -1.94 14.52 2.07
C PHE A 239 -1.39 13.57 1.00
N ALA A 240 -0.46 12.67 1.38
CA ALA A 240 0.07 11.65 0.46
C ALA A 240 -1.02 10.72 -0.07
N THR A 241 -2.00 10.37 0.75
CA THR A 241 -3.14 9.51 0.39
C THR A 241 -4.12 10.21 -0.54
N LEU A 242 -4.43 11.49 -0.30
CA LEU A 242 -5.29 12.29 -1.17
C LEU A 242 -4.62 12.53 -2.52
N PHE A 243 -3.34 12.90 -2.52
CA PHE A 243 -2.55 13.04 -3.75
C PHE A 243 -2.48 11.72 -4.53
N SER A 244 -2.48 10.59 -3.82
CA SER A 244 -2.46 9.25 -4.40
C SER A 244 -3.79 8.83 -5.05
N LEU A 245 -4.92 9.42 -4.62
CA LEU A 245 -6.24 9.17 -5.19
C LEU A 245 -6.48 9.96 -6.49
N CYS A 246 -5.88 11.16 -6.57
CA CYS A 246 -5.85 11.98 -7.78
C CYS A 246 -4.92 11.35 -8.84
#